data_AF-A9DHY7-F1
#
_entry.id   AF-A9DHY7-F1
#
_cell.length_a   1.000
_cell.length_b   1.000
_cell.length_c   1.000
_cell.angle_alpha   90.00
_cell.angle_beta   90.00
_cell.angle_gamma   90.00
#
_symmetry.space_group_name_H-M   'P 1'
#
loop_
_entity.id
_entity.type
_entity.pdbx_description
1 polymer ?
#
loop_
_entity_poly.entity_id
_entity_poly.type
_entity_poly.pdbx_seq_one_letter_code
_entity_poly.pdbx_strand_id
1 'polypeptide(L)' 'MSIFNAEEWAKSHFQHAKLGDIRRADRLVSTAANMARSSGKSIALSCRGNEAELEGAYRLIRNDNVSL' A
#
# COMPACT_ATOMS: atom_id res chain seq x y z
N MET A 1 9.40 17.44 4.38
CA MET A 1 8.62 17.31 3.12
C MET A 1 8.50 15.83 2.81
N SER A 2 7.33 15.23 3.04
CA SER A 2 7.16 13.77 2.91
C SER A 2 7.20 13.26 1.47
N ILE A 3 7.14 14.14 0.46
CA ILE A 3 6.95 13.74 -0.95
C ILE A 3 8.11 12.95 -1.56
N PHE A 4 9.35 13.16 -1.11
CA PHE A 4 10.53 12.46 -1.65
C PHE A 4 10.77 11.09 -1.01
N ASN A 5 10.15 10.82 0.14
CA ASN A 5 10.21 9.52 0.80
C ASN A 5 8.85 8.82 0.65
N ALA A 6 8.82 7.78 -0.19
CA ALA A 6 7.59 7.04 -0.49
C ALA A 6 6.87 6.49 0.76
N GLU A 7 7.61 6.12 1.81
CA GLU A 7 7.04 5.60 3.06
C GLU A 7 6.39 6.72 3.89
N GLU A 8 7.08 7.86 4.03
CA GLU A 8 6.53 9.03 4.71
C GLU A 8 5.34 9.60 3.96
N TRP A 9 5.42 9.67 2.63
CA TRP A 9 4.32 10.09 1.76
C TRP A 9 3.10 9.20 1.98
N ALA A 10 3.25 7.87 1.83
CA ALA A 10 2.16 6.92 1.97
C ALA A 10 1.54 6.96 3.36
N LYS A 11 2.38 7.03 4.41
CA LYS A 11 1.91 7.16 5.79
C LYS A 11 1.12 8.46 5.96
N SER A 12 1.64 9.59 5.49
CA SER A 12 0.97 10.89 5.62
C SER A 12 -0.39 10.95 4.92
N HIS A 13 -0.60 10.17 3.86
CA HIS A 13 -1.85 10.14 3.11
C HIS A 13 -2.84 9.09 3.59
N PHE A 14 -2.36 7.92 4.03
CA PHE A 14 -3.24 6.76 4.23
C PHE A 14 -3.27 6.20 5.67
N GLN A 15 -2.43 6.67 6.60
CA GLN A 15 -2.37 6.12 7.97
C GLN A 15 -3.69 6.23 8.77
N HIS A 16 -4.59 7.13 8.37
CA HIS A 16 -5.88 7.33 9.03
C HIS A 16 -7.06 6.80 8.20
N ALA A 17 -6.80 5.96 7.19
CA ALA A 17 -7.84 5.34 6.39
C ALA A 17 -8.77 4.49 7.27
N LYS A 18 -10.08 4.78 7.21
CA LYS A 18 -11.11 4.11 8.02
C LYS A 18 -11.62 2.84 7.32
N LEU A 19 -10.78 1.82 7.26
CA LEU A 19 -11.08 0.55 6.57
C LEU A 19 -11.71 -0.52 7.48
N GLY A 20 -12.22 -0.13 8.66
CA GLY A 20 -12.82 -1.02 9.65
C GLY A 20 -11.85 -1.96 10.37
N ASP A 21 -10.58 -2.02 9.96
CA ASP A 21 -9.51 -2.81 10.60
C ASP A 21 -8.17 -2.09 10.39
N ILE A 22 -7.43 -1.84 11.48
CA ILE A 22 -6.13 -1.14 11.44
C ILE A 22 -5.12 -1.85 10.53
N ARG A 23 -5.17 -3.18 10.44
CA ARG A 23 -4.27 -3.97 9.60
C ARG A 23 -4.49 -3.70 8.11
N ARG A 24 -5.70 -3.32 7.70
CA ARG A 24 -6.00 -2.93 6.31
C ARG A 24 -5.42 -1.56 6.00
N ALA A 25 -5.50 -0.62 6.95
CA ALA A 25 -4.87 0.69 6.81
C ALA A 25 -3.34 0.56 6.73
N ASP A 26 -2.73 -0.26 7.58
CA ASP A 26 -1.29 -0.55 7.53
C ASP A 26 -0.88 -1.17 6.19
N ARG A 27 -1.66 -2.15 5.71
CA ARG A 27 -1.42 -2.77 4.40
C ARG A 27 -1.56 -1.77 3.25
N LEU A 28 -2.52 -0.84 3.33
CA LEU A 28 -2.70 0.23 2.35
C LEU A 28 -1.46 1.14 2.33
N VAL A 29 -0.96 1.57 3.49
CA VAL A 29 0.26 2.37 3.60
C VAL A 29 1.44 1.65 2.95
N SER A 30 1.69 0.38 3.29
CA SER A 30 2.80 -0.39 2.70
C SER A 30 2.64 -0.57 1.18
N THR A 31 1.43 -0.88 0.71
CA THR A 31 1.16 -1.08 -0.72
C THR A 31 1.37 0.22 -1.50
N ALA A 32 0.86 1.34 -0.98
CA ALA A 32 1.02 2.66 -1.58
C ALA A 32 2.50 3.11 -1.61
N ALA A 33 3.27 2.86 -0.55
CA ALA A 33 4.70 3.16 -0.51
C ALA A 33 5.48 2.38 -1.59
N ASN A 34 5.19 1.08 -1.73
CA ASN A 34 5.81 0.25 -2.77
C ASN A 34 5.48 0.73 -4.18
N MET A 35 4.22 1.07 -4.44
CA MET A 35 3.77 1.60 -5.72
C MET A 35 4.38 2.98 -6.02
N ALA A 36 4.46 3.88 -5.03
CA ALA A 36 5.06 5.19 -5.21
C ALA A 36 6.57 5.11 -5.52
N ARG A 37 7.30 4.23 -4.81
CA ARG A 37 8.74 3.95 -5.07
C ARG A 37 8.98 3.41 -6.48
N SER A 38 7.99 2.74 -7.06
CA SER A 38 8.05 2.11 -8.39
C SER A 38 7.00 2.69 -9.33
N SER A 39 6.78 4.00 -9.28
CA SER A 39 5.71 4.68 -10.01
C SER A 39 5.66 4.27 -11.49
N GLY A 40 4.46 3.92 -11.96
CA GLY A 40 4.21 3.46 -13.33
C GLY A 40 4.50 1.98 -13.59
N LYS A 41 5.02 1.23 -12.62
CA LYS A 41 5.21 -0.23 -12.73
C LYS A 41 4.01 -1.00 -12.18
N SER A 42 3.95 -2.30 -12.49
CA SER A 42 2.94 -3.21 -11.93
C SER A 42 3.12 -3.41 -10.42
N ILE A 43 2.06 -3.88 -9.73
CA ILE A 43 2.12 -4.27 -8.31
C ILE A 43 3.20 -5.34 -8.10
N ALA A 44 3.28 -6.33 -8.99
CA ALA A 44 4.29 -7.38 -8.94
C ALA A 44 5.73 -6.84 -8.95
N LEU A 45 6.03 -5.92 -9.86
CA LEU A 45 7.36 -5.28 -9.91
C LEU A 45 7.62 -4.37 -8.70
N SER A 46 6.57 -3.74 -8.17
CA SER A 46 6.67 -2.83 -7.01
C SER A 46 7.05 -3.57 -5.72
N CYS A 47 6.69 -4.85 -5.59
CA CYS A 47 7.03 -5.71 -4.44
C CYS A 47 8.45 -6.29 -4.50
N ARG A 48 9.22 -6.10 -5.57
CA ARG A 48 10.66 -6.44 -5.66
C ARG A 48 10.98 -7.90 -5.25
N GLY A 49 10.12 -8.85 -5.61
CA GLY A 49 10.29 -10.27 -5.28
C GLY A 49 9.85 -10.68 -3.87
N ASN A 50 9.29 -9.77 -3.07
CA ASN A 50 8.70 -10.11 -1.78
C ASN A 50 7.28 -10.68 -1.97
N GLU A 51 7.15 -12.00 -1.85
CA GLU A 51 5.88 -12.72 -2.02
C GLU A 51 4.81 -12.31 -1.00
N ALA A 52 5.18 -12.04 0.24
CA ALA A 52 4.23 -11.65 1.30
C ALA A 52 3.67 -10.23 1.07
N GLU A 53 4.46 -9.34 0.49
CA GLU A 53 3.99 -8.03 0.03
C GLU A 53 3.08 -8.16 -1.18
N LEU A 54 3.46 -9.00 -2.15
CA LEU A 54 2.70 -9.23 -3.38
C LEU A 54 1.30 -9.78 -3.09
N GLU A 55 1.24 -10.89 -2.35
CA GLU A 55 -0.01 -11.53 -1.96
C GLU A 55 -0.88 -10.59 -1.14
N GLY A 56 -0.28 -9.85 -0.20
CA GLY A 56 -1.02 -8.91 0.62
C GLY A 56 -1.57 -7.72 -0.16
N ALA A 57 -0.84 -7.21 -1.16
CA ALA A 57 -1.30 -6.14 -2.04
C ALA A 57 -2.49 -6.62 -2.90
N TYR A 58 -2.39 -7.80 -3.51
CA TYR A 58 -3.52 -8.36 -4.28
C TYR A 58 -4.73 -8.71 -3.41
N ARG A 59 -4.51 -9.21 -2.19
CA ARG A 59 -5.60 -9.43 -1.22
C ARG A 59 -6.26 -8.14 -0.77
N LEU A 60 -5.51 -7.04 -0.65
CA LEU A 60 -6.05 -5.73 -0.28
C LEU A 60 -7.00 -5.20 -1.35
N ILE A 61 -6.56 -5.18 -2.62
CA ILE A 61 -7.34 -4.56 -3.71
C ILE A 61 -8.64 -5.32 -4.06
N ARG A 62 -8.71 -6.62 -3.70
CA ARG A 62 -9.89 -7.45 -3.89
C ARG A 62 -10.66 -7.72 -2.59
N ASN A 63 -10.34 -7.00 -1.51
CA ASN A 63 -10.99 -7.22 -0.22
C ASN A 63 -12.36 -6.55 -0.22
N ASP A 64 -13.44 -7.33 -0.15
CA ASP A 64 -14.82 -6.81 -0.11
C ASP A 64 -15.10 -5.90 1.10
N ASN A 65 -14.24 -5.95 2.12
CA ASN A 65 -14.36 -5.11 3.31
C ASN A 65 -13.51 -3.82 3.24
N VAL A 66 -12.90 -3.54 2.09
CA VAL A 66 -12.21 -2.28 1.81
C VAL A 66 -13.12 -1.47 0.89
N SER A 67 -13.70 -0.40 1.43
CA SER A 67 -14.49 0.54 0.64
C SER A 67 -13.56 1.44 -0.19
N LEU A 68 -13.95 1.70 -1.42
CA LEU A 68 -13.38 2.76 -2.26
C LEU A 68 -13.73 4.15 -1.71
#